data_AF-A0A8S2ZSF7-F1
#
_entry.id   AF-A0A8S2ZSF7-F1
#
_cell.length_a   1.000
_cell.length_b   1.000
_cell.length_c   1.000
_cell.angle_alpha   90.00
_cell.angle_beta   90.00
_cell.angle_gamma   90.00
#
_symmetry.space_group_name_H-M   'P 1'
#
loop_
_entity.id
_entity.type
_entity.pdbx_description
1 polymer ?
#
loop_
_entity_poly.entity_id
_entity_poly.type
_entity_poly.pdbx_seq_one_letter_code
_entity_poly.pdbx_strand_id
1 'polypeptide(L)'
;MQRVKRLLLSSYHCRQIRTFNSSIFDINPEVKSALNEHRPIVACETAILTHGLPRPSNIETCLKIEQIIRENGSIPATIAILNGRIKVGLTQTELEQLGSSNNVEKASRRDLPYLISRHAFAGTTVAATMLIAHRCGIPLFATGGIGGVHRDSTTTGDISSDLDELGRTPVCVISSGVKSILDIPKTLEYLETKGVGVYTFGDTNEFPNFFTRSNEFGSCSCAAIRTIDEAARLVRTMIDLKLGSGLLLAVPIDKEDELEVGGGEKIESVIRESLALATQGNITGNQVTPFVLSEIRRQTGNKSIITNQKLIYKNARIASQIAVALSSTKSNSPSSLIIIGARNIDLHIQLNADFTPHKGSTIPCRVRQNFGGVAYNVTHALHLLKNHSIRLLTVAGRSNLLRKHDSTPTLIHEIEDESTASYISLLDSKTNELICGFGDMEIYER
;
A
#
# COMPACT_ATOMS: atom_id res chain seq x y z
N MET A 1 29.38 28.54 11.45
CA MET A 1 29.05 27.70 10.27
C MET A 1 29.61 26.25 10.31
N GLN A 2 29.99 25.68 11.46
CA GLN A 2 30.46 24.28 11.55
C GLN A 2 29.60 23.34 12.43
N ARG A 3 28.52 23.85 13.05
CA ARG A 3 27.59 23.01 13.87
C ARG A 3 26.35 22.50 13.13
N VAL A 4 26.10 22.91 11.89
CA VAL A 4 24.96 22.44 11.08
C VAL A 4 25.27 21.14 10.32
N LYS A 5 26.55 20.82 10.08
CA LYS A 5 26.95 19.57 9.39
C LYS A 5 26.77 18.30 10.23
N ARG A 6 26.71 18.38 11.56
CA ARG A 6 26.48 17.20 12.44
C ARG A 6 25.02 16.78 12.54
N LEU A 7 24.07 17.70 12.35
CA LEU A 7 22.63 17.38 12.36
C LEU A 7 22.16 16.69 11.08
N LEU A 8 22.89 16.86 9.97
CA LEU A 8 22.61 16.17 8.69
C LEU A 8 23.17 14.74 8.61
N LEU A 9 24.05 14.35 9.54
CA LEU A 9 24.64 13.01 9.58
C LEU A 9 24.00 12.07 10.62
N SER A 10 23.12 12.59 11.48
CA SER A 10 22.40 11.83 12.51
C SER A 10 20.97 11.41 12.10
N SER A 11 20.52 11.77 10.89
CA SER A 11 19.14 11.52 10.43
C SER A 11 18.95 10.17 9.72
N TYR A 12 19.97 9.32 9.67
CA TYR A 12 19.98 8.08 8.88
C TYR A 12 19.18 6.90 9.49
N HIS A 13 18.40 7.10 10.54
CA HIS A 13 17.72 5.97 11.22
C HIS A 13 16.20 6.10 11.43
N CYS A 14 15.52 7.08 10.84
CA CYS A 14 14.06 7.14 10.97
C CYS A 14 13.30 7.61 9.71
N ARG A 15 13.81 7.26 8.53
CA ARG A 15 13.03 7.24 7.29
C ARG A 15 13.47 6.02 6.49
N GLN A 16 12.61 5.02 6.36
CA GLN A 16 12.58 4.26 5.10
C GLN A 16 12.19 5.27 4.02
N ILE A 17 13.16 6.04 3.53
CA ILE A 17 12.99 6.78 2.31
C ILE A 17 12.74 5.69 1.27
N ARG A 18 11.52 5.67 0.71
CA ARG A 18 11.13 4.86 -0.45
C ARG A 18 12.03 5.28 -1.64
N THR A 19 13.30 4.92 -1.58
CA THR A 19 14.32 5.23 -2.57
C THR A 19 14.29 4.12 -3.60
N PHE A 20 13.28 4.15 -4.46
CA PHE A 20 13.38 3.48 -5.74
C PHE A 20 13.70 4.55 -6.77
N ASN A 21 14.53 4.19 -7.74
CA ASN A 21 14.83 5.08 -8.85
C ASN A 21 13.50 5.36 -9.57
N SER A 22 12.98 6.59 -9.45
CA SER A 22 11.68 6.97 -9.99
C SER A 22 11.62 6.86 -11.52
N SER A 23 12.76 6.60 -12.18
CA SER A 23 12.84 6.45 -13.62
C SER A 23 12.18 5.18 -14.18
N ILE A 24 12.02 4.11 -13.38
CA ILE A 24 11.48 2.82 -13.87
C ILE A 24 10.07 2.50 -13.37
N PHE A 25 9.55 3.22 -12.38
CA PHE A 25 8.21 3.04 -11.81
C PHE A 25 7.24 4.09 -12.31
N ASP A 26 6.10 3.64 -12.81
CA ASP A 26 4.93 4.47 -13.11
C ASP A 26 3.81 4.07 -12.13
N ILE A 27 3.60 4.91 -11.13
CA ILE A 27 2.51 4.71 -10.17
C ILE A 27 1.31 5.54 -10.64
N ASN A 28 0.16 4.89 -10.78
CA ASN A 28 -1.09 5.54 -11.14
C ASN A 28 -1.39 6.70 -10.18
N PRO A 29 -1.85 7.87 -10.67
CA PRO A 29 -2.19 9.00 -9.80
C PRO A 29 -3.15 8.64 -8.66
N GLU A 30 -4.13 7.78 -8.90
CA GLU A 30 -5.08 7.34 -7.88
C GLU A 30 -4.38 6.54 -6.76
N VAL A 31 -3.55 5.56 -7.14
CA VAL A 31 -2.76 4.76 -6.20
C VAL A 31 -1.77 5.65 -5.44
N LYS A 32 -1.13 6.60 -6.12
CA LYS A 32 -0.21 7.56 -5.50
C LYS A 32 -0.91 8.45 -4.47
N SER A 33 -2.11 8.96 -4.77
CA SER A 33 -2.91 9.73 -3.81
C SER A 33 -3.30 8.86 -2.61
N ALA A 34 -3.80 7.65 -2.86
CA ALA A 34 -4.18 6.72 -1.82
C ALA A 34 -3.01 6.35 -0.89
N LEU A 35 -1.80 6.17 -1.45
CA LEU A 35 -0.58 5.93 -0.67
C LEU A 35 -0.22 7.11 0.24
N ASN A 36 -0.38 8.35 -0.24
CA ASN A 36 -0.08 9.56 0.53
C ASN A 36 -1.12 9.81 1.62
N GLU A 37 -2.38 9.50 1.33
CA GLU A 37 -3.53 9.65 2.24
C GLU A 37 -3.71 8.45 3.17
N HIS A 38 -2.89 7.39 3.01
CA HIS A 38 -3.01 6.13 3.75
C HIS A 38 -4.38 5.46 3.61
N ARG A 39 -5.01 5.65 2.45
CA ARG A 39 -6.24 4.97 2.07
C ARG A 39 -5.97 3.47 1.81
N PRO A 40 -6.99 2.61 1.96
CA PRO A 40 -6.86 1.18 1.75
C PRO A 40 -6.54 0.84 0.28
N ILE A 41 -5.46 0.08 0.05
CA ILE A 41 -5.00 -0.34 -1.27
C ILE A 41 -4.79 -1.86 -1.26
N VAL A 42 -5.22 -2.52 -2.32
CA VAL A 42 -4.99 -3.95 -2.55
C VAL A 42 -4.24 -4.13 -3.87
N ALA A 43 -3.06 -4.75 -3.82
CA ALA A 43 -2.33 -5.12 -5.02
C ALA A 43 -3.01 -6.29 -5.75
N CYS A 44 -2.86 -6.33 -7.07
CA CYS A 44 -3.29 -7.45 -7.93
C CYS A 44 -2.18 -7.81 -8.92
N GLU A 45 -2.01 -9.11 -9.17
CA GLU A 45 -1.05 -9.62 -10.15
C GLU A 45 -1.62 -9.61 -11.58
N THR A 46 -0.78 -9.84 -12.58
CA THR A 46 -1.19 -9.89 -14.00
C THR A 46 -0.74 -11.13 -14.74
N ALA A 47 -0.06 -12.09 -14.09
CA ALA A 47 0.15 -13.40 -14.69
C ALA A 47 -1.19 -14.16 -14.83
N ILE A 48 -2.17 -13.92 -13.96
CA ILE A 48 -3.55 -14.41 -14.15
C ILE A 48 -4.19 -13.86 -15.44
N LEU A 49 -4.02 -12.57 -15.73
CA LEU A 49 -4.55 -11.91 -16.94
C LEU A 49 -3.91 -12.46 -18.23
N THR A 50 -2.63 -12.79 -18.18
CA THR A 50 -1.82 -13.05 -19.39
C THR A 50 -1.60 -14.54 -19.64
N HIS A 51 -1.52 -15.35 -18.59
CA HIS A 51 -1.18 -16.78 -18.65
C HIS A 51 -2.14 -17.67 -17.86
N GLY A 52 -3.01 -17.11 -17.01
CA GLY A 52 -3.86 -17.88 -16.10
C GLY A 52 -5.29 -18.10 -16.59
N LEU A 53 -5.81 -17.22 -17.44
CA LEU A 53 -7.20 -17.26 -17.95
C LEU A 53 -7.23 -17.11 -19.47
N PRO A 54 -8.18 -17.77 -20.16
CA PRO A 54 -8.33 -17.63 -21.60
C PRO A 54 -9.02 -16.32 -21.99
N ARG A 55 -8.79 -15.85 -23.22
CA ARG A 55 -9.52 -14.72 -23.80
C ARG A 55 -10.95 -15.10 -24.18
N PRO A 56 -11.93 -14.16 -24.08
CA PRO A 56 -11.82 -12.81 -23.52
C PRO A 56 -11.98 -12.75 -21.98
N SER A 57 -12.27 -13.89 -21.34
CA SER A 57 -12.58 -13.95 -19.90
C SER A 57 -11.47 -13.40 -19.01
N ASN A 58 -10.23 -13.39 -19.46
CA ASN A 58 -9.09 -12.86 -18.74
C ASN A 58 -9.24 -11.36 -18.40
N ILE A 59 -9.60 -10.53 -19.39
CA ILE A 59 -9.79 -9.08 -19.22
C ILE A 59 -11.01 -8.81 -18.35
N GLU A 60 -12.14 -9.46 -18.65
CA GLU A 60 -13.39 -9.32 -17.90
C GLU A 60 -13.20 -9.67 -16.41
N THR A 61 -12.47 -10.75 -16.13
CA THR A 61 -12.18 -11.16 -14.74
C THR A 61 -11.34 -10.12 -14.02
N CYS A 62 -10.30 -9.57 -14.65
CA CYS A 62 -9.44 -8.58 -14.01
C CYS A 62 -10.17 -7.26 -13.76
N LEU A 63 -10.98 -6.79 -14.72
CA LEU A 63 -11.86 -5.63 -14.52
C LEU A 63 -12.86 -5.88 -13.39
N LYS A 64 -13.41 -7.09 -13.29
CA LYS A 64 -14.35 -7.44 -12.21
C LYS A 64 -13.66 -7.48 -10.85
N ILE A 65 -12.40 -7.93 -10.78
CA ILE A 65 -11.59 -7.87 -9.56
C ILE A 65 -11.40 -6.42 -9.12
N GLU A 66 -10.99 -5.52 -10.04
CA GLU A 66 -10.84 -4.09 -9.73
C GLU A 66 -12.15 -3.48 -9.24
N GLN A 67 -13.27 -3.82 -9.89
CA GLN A 67 -14.60 -3.39 -9.47
C GLN A 67 -14.93 -3.85 -8.04
N ILE A 68 -14.74 -5.14 -7.72
CA ILE A 68 -15.01 -5.69 -6.39
C ILE A 68 -14.18 -4.99 -5.32
N ILE A 69 -12.90 -4.71 -5.61
CA ILE A 69 -12.01 -3.99 -4.68
C ILE A 69 -12.56 -2.59 -4.38
N ARG A 70 -13.00 -1.87 -5.43
CA ARG A 70 -13.62 -0.54 -5.30
C ARG A 70 -14.93 -0.56 -4.53
N GLU A 71 -15.81 -1.51 -4.84
CA GLU A 71 -17.10 -1.70 -4.13
C GLU A 71 -16.91 -2.01 -2.64
N ASN A 72 -15.78 -2.60 -2.26
CA ASN A 72 -15.41 -2.87 -0.87
C ASN A 72 -14.51 -1.78 -0.27
N GLY A 73 -14.53 -0.57 -0.82
CA GLY A 73 -13.91 0.61 -0.23
C GLY A 73 -12.39 0.72 -0.37
N SER A 74 -11.77 -0.11 -1.22
CA SER A 74 -10.32 -0.12 -1.46
C SER A 74 -9.96 0.34 -2.87
N ILE A 75 -8.71 0.76 -3.06
CA ILE A 75 -8.16 1.12 -4.37
C ILE A 75 -7.39 -0.09 -4.92
N PRO A 76 -7.72 -0.59 -6.13
CA PRO A 76 -6.95 -1.65 -6.76
C PRO A 76 -5.63 -1.11 -7.31
N ALA A 77 -4.55 -1.85 -7.08
CA ALA A 77 -3.24 -1.60 -7.67
C ALA A 77 -2.81 -2.83 -8.48
N THR A 78 -3.37 -2.98 -9.68
CA THR A 78 -2.97 -4.00 -10.64
C THR A 78 -1.56 -3.70 -11.15
N ILE A 79 -0.65 -4.68 -11.05
CA ILE A 79 0.79 -4.49 -11.28
C ILE A 79 1.24 -5.27 -12.52
N ALA A 80 1.97 -4.61 -13.42
CA ALA A 80 2.54 -5.23 -14.62
C ALA A 80 3.83 -4.55 -15.07
N ILE A 81 4.45 -5.09 -16.13
CA ILE A 81 5.51 -4.42 -16.88
C ILE A 81 4.95 -4.07 -18.27
N LEU A 82 4.98 -2.78 -18.63
CA LEU A 82 4.60 -2.33 -19.97
C LEU A 82 5.75 -1.53 -20.57
N ASN A 83 6.26 -1.97 -21.72
CA ASN A 83 7.39 -1.35 -22.41
C ASN A 83 8.62 -1.12 -21.50
N GLY A 84 8.90 -2.09 -20.62
CA GLY A 84 9.97 -2.04 -19.61
C GLY A 84 9.71 -1.11 -18.43
N ARG A 85 8.52 -0.55 -18.28
CA ARG A 85 8.12 0.26 -17.13
C ARG A 85 7.32 -0.58 -16.13
N ILE A 86 7.67 -0.51 -14.86
CA ILE A 86 6.86 -1.12 -13.80
C ILE A 86 5.64 -0.24 -13.58
N LYS A 87 4.46 -0.76 -13.92
CA LYS A 87 3.18 -0.08 -13.70
C LYS A 87 2.56 -0.55 -12.39
N VAL A 88 2.07 0.39 -11.59
CA VAL A 88 1.37 0.11 -10.33
C VAL A 88 0.03 0.84 -10.34
N GLY A 89 -1.05 0.07 -10.57
CA GLY A 89 -2.37 0.58 -10.94
C GLY A 89 -2.47 0.76 -12.45
N LEU A 90 -2.93 -0.26 -13.17
CA LEU A 90 -3.17 -0.14 -14.60
C LEU A 90 -4.38 0.74 -14.87
N THR A 91 -4.34 1.50 -15.95
CA THR A 91 -5.55 2.03 -16.57
C THR A 91 -6.30 0.89 -17.28
N GLN A 92 -7.60 1.08 -17.53
CA GLN A 92 -8.38 0.11 -18.29
C GLN A 92 -7.75 -0.18 -19.67
N THR A 93 -7.28 0.85 -20.38
CA THR A 93 -6.60 0.70 -21.68
C THR A 93 -5.30 -0.10 -21.57
N GLU A 94 -4.49 0.14 -20.54
CA GLU A 94 -3.26 -0.62 -20.30
C GLU A 94 -3.54 -2.10 -19.96
N LEU A 95 -4.61 -2.35 -19.20
CA LEU A 95 -5.07 -3.69 -18.86
C LEU A 95 -5.57 -4.44 -20.11
N GLU A 96 -6.39 -3.80 -20.94
CA GLU A 96 -6.87 -4.35 -22.22
C GLU A 96 -5.71 -4.60 -23.19
N GLN A 97 -4.75 -3.69 -23.28
CA GLN A 97 -3.54 -3.82 -24.09
C GLN A 97 -2.72 -5.04 -23.64
N LEU A 98 -2.48 -5.19 -22.34
CA LEU A 98 -1.75 -6.33 -21.79
C LEU A 98 -2.50 -7.64 -22.00
N GLY A 99 -3.82 -7.66 -21.74
CA GLY A 99 -4.66 -8.84 -21.88
C GLY A 99 -4.84 -9.31 -23.31
N SER A 100 -4.72 -8.41 -24.30
CA SER A 100 -4.89 -8.68 -25.74
C SER A 100 -3.58 -8.93 -26.49
N SER A 101 -2.42 -8.59 -25.91
CA SER A 101 -1.12 -8.75 -26.57
C SER A 101 -0.69 -10.22 -26.65
N ASN A 102 -0.20 -10.67 -27.81
CA ASN A 102 0.33 -12.02 -27.99
C ASN A 102 1.77 -12.16 -27.50
N ASN A 103 2.50 -11.05 -27.37
CA ASN A 103 3.90 -11.03 -26.95
C ASN A 103 3.98 -10.49 -25.52
N VAL A 104 3.62 -11.33 -24.55
CA VAL A 104 3.65 -10.99 -23.13
C VAL A 104 4.41 -12.05 -22.38
N GLU A 105 5.48 -11.63 -21.71
CA GLU A 105 6.32 -12.51 -20.91
C GLU A 105 5.71 -12.74 -19.51
N LYS A 106 6.11 -13.81 -18.85
CA LYS A 106 5.76 -14.07 -17.45
C LYS A 106 6.90 -13.63 -16.54
N ALA A 107 6.67 -12.60 -15.72
CA ALA A 107 7.69 -12.03 -14.86
C ALA A 107 7.63 -12.59 -13.43
N SER A 108 8.66 -13.33 -13.02
CA SER A 108 9.03 -13.52 -11.62
C SER A 108 10.13 -12.54 -11.22
N ARG A 109 10.54 -12.56 -9.96
CA ARG A 109 11.56 -11.65 -9.41
C ARG A 109 12.83 -11.63 -10.26
N ARG A 110 13.35 -12.80 -10.64
CA ARG A 110 14.62 -12.92 -11.38
C ARG A 110 14.53 -12.33 -12.79
N ASP A 111 13.33 -12.29 -13.35
CA ASP A 111 13.09 -11.88 -14.74
C ASP A 111 12.97 -10.36 -14.85
N LEU A 112 12.66 -9.66 -13.73
CA LEU A 112 12.44 -8.20 -13.72
C LEU A 112 13.58 -7.41 -14.38
N PRO A 113 14.88 -7.58 -14.04
CA PRO A 113 15.94 -6.79 -14.65
C PRO A 113 16.03 -7.00 -16.17
N TYR A 114 15.88 -8.25 -16.62
CA TYR A 114 15.94 -8.60 -18.03
C TYR A 114 14.77 -7.97 -18.81
N LEU A 115 13.54 -8.19 -18.34
CA LEU A 115 12.32 -7.70 -19.00
C LEU A 115 12.24 -6.18 -19.04
N ILE A 116 12.67 -5.51 -17.97
CA ILE A 116 12.76 -4.04 -17.90
C ILE A 116 13.79 -3.50 -18.91
N SER A 117 14.98 -4.08 -18.93
CA SER A 117 16.07 -3.64 -19.83
C SER A 117 15.76 -3.83 -21.32
N ARG A 118 14.84 -4.75 -21.65
CA ARG A 118 14.43 -5.08 -23.03
C ARG A 118 13.16 -4.35 -23.46
N HIS A 119 12.62 -3.47 -22.63
CA HIS A 119 11.36 -2.79 -22.91
C HIS A 119 10.20 -3.77 -23.18
N ALA A 120 10.18 -4.91 -22.48
CA ALA A 120 9.19 -5.96 -22.72
C ALA A 120 7.82 -5.63 -22.08
N PHE A 121 6.79 -6.34 -22.54
CA PHE A 121 5.51 -6.46 -21.87
C PHE A 121 5.51 -7.73 -21.05
N ALA A 122 5.09 -7.66 -19.78
CA ALA A 122 5.05 -8.84 -18.93
C ALA A 122 3.95 -8.79 -17.88
N GLY A 123 3.29 -9.94 -17.70
CA GLY A 123 2.42 -10.20 -16.56
C GLY A 123 3.25 -10.58 -15.33
N THR A 124 3.03 -9.92 -14.20
CA THR A 124 3.76 -10.22 -12.97
C THR A 124 3.13 -11.40 -12.23
N THR A 125 3.96 -12.35 -11.81
CA THR A 125 3.59 -13.46 -10.91
C THR A 125 3.49 -12.98 -9.47
N VAL A 126 2.97 -13.83 -8.57
CA VAL A 126 2.92 -13.57 -7.12
C VAL A 126 4.25 -13.02 -6.59
N ALA A 127 5.39 -13.66 -6.87
CA ALA A 127 6.69 -13.18 -6.42
C ALA A 127 7.04 -11.76 -6.90
N ALA A 128 6.84 -11.47 -8.20
CA ALA A 128 7.15 -10.15 -8.75
C ALA A 128 6.18 -9.08 -8.22
N THR A 129 4.88 -9.40 -8.12
CA THR A 129 3.86 -8.51 -7.59
C THR A 129 4.12 -8.18 -6.13
N MET A 130 4.45 -9.17 -5.29
CA MET A 130 4.80 -8.94 -3.88
C MET A 130 5.97 -7.98 -3.74
N LEU A 131 7.06 -8.22 -4.48
CA LEU A 131 8.22 -7.33 -4.46
C LEU A 131 7.81 -5.90 -4.81
N ILE A 132 7.10 -5.69 -5.91
CA ILE A 132 6.68 -4.37 -6.38
C ILE A 132 5.71 -3.71 -5.39
N ALA A 133 4.71 -4.44 -4.89
CA ALA A 133 3.74 -3.96 -3.92
C ALA A 133 4.42 -3.50 -2.63
N HIS A 134 5.32 -4.32 -2.08
CA HIS A 134 6.10 -3.97 -0.89
C HIS A 134 6.93 -2.71 -1.09
N ARG A 135 7.58 -2.58 -2.26
CA ARG A 135 8.35 -1.39 -2.64
C ARG A 135 7.46 -0.15 -2.74
N CYS A 136 6.21 -0.30 -3.17
CA CYS A 136 5.23 0.80 -3.14
C CYS A 136 4.63 1.06 -1.75
N GLY A 137 4.89 0.21 -0.76
CA GLY A 137 4.31 0.29 0.58
C GLY A 137 2.87 -0.21 0.65
N ILE A 138 2.49 -1.12 -0.24
CA ILE A 138 1.18 -1.79 -0.26
C ILE A 138 1.33 -3.13 0.49
N PRO A 139 0.69 -3.31 1.66
CA PRO A 139 0.90 -4.49 2.50
C PRO A 139 -0.03 -5.68 2.17
N LEU A 140 -0.99 -5.51 1.28
CA LEU A 140 -2.03 -6.49 0.95
C LEU A 140 -2.04 -6.78 -0.54
N PHE A 141 -2.13 -8.07 -0.87
CA PHE A 141 -2.17 -8.57 -2.25
C PHE A 141 -3.19 -9.69 -2.35
N ALA A 142 -4.11 -9.59 -3.31
CA ALA A 142 -5.07 -10.65 -3.64
C ALA A 142 -4.66 -11.40 -4.91
N THR A 143 -4.68 -12.73 -4.85
CA THR A 143 -4.52 -13.62 -6.01
C THR A 143 -5.49 -14.80 -5.91
N GLY A 144 -5.58 -15.61 -6.96
CA GLY A 144 -6.34 -16.86 -6.91
C GLY A 144 -5.66 -17.86 -5.97
N GLY A 145 -4.41 -18.21 -6.26
CA GLY A 145 -3.66 -19.24 -5.54
C GLY A 145 -2.17 -19.05 -5.77
N ILE A 146 -1.36 -19.22 -4.73
CA ILE A 146 0.10 -19.07 -4.86
C ILE A 146 0.71 -20.28 -5.59
N GLY A 147 1.92 -20.12 -6.12
CA GLY A 147 2.78 -21.27 -6.45
C GLY A 147 3.27 -21.97 -5.18
N GLY A 148 3.93 -23.10 -5.34
CA GLY A 148 4.38 -23.92 -4.21
C GLY A 148 5.35 -25.01 -4.62
N VAL A 149 5.46 -26.03 -3.78
CA VAL A 149 6.26 -27.21 -4.05
C VAL A 149 5.47 -28.10 -5.01
N HIS A 150 6.08 -28.49 -6.15
CA HIS A 150 5.44 -29.40 -7.08
C HIS A 150 5.42 -30.83 -6.53
N ARG A 151 4.45 -31.65 -6.94
CA ARG A 151 4.26 -33.01 -6.41
C ARG A 151 5.45 -33.94 -6.70
N ASP A 152 6.15 -33.72 -7.80
CA ASP A 152 7.35 -34.44 -8.24
C ASP A 152 8.66 -33.77 -7.82
N SER A 153 8.61 -32.71 -7.00
CA SER A 153 9.77 -31.91 -6.55
C SER A 153 10.89 -32.71 -5.92
N THR A 154 10.61 -33.86 -5.29
CA THR A 154 11.64 -34.73 -4.73
C THR A 154 12.61 -35.24 -5.81
N THR A 155 12.13 -35.37 -7.05
CA THR A 155 12.94 -35.78 -8.21
C THR A 155 13.37 -34.59 -9.04
N THR A 156 12.49 -33.60 -9.25
CA THR A 156 12.72 -32.49 -10.19
C THR A 156 13.37 -31.26 -9.57
N GLY A 157 13.24 -31.08 -8.25
CA GLY A 157 13.59 -29.84 -7.55
C GLY A 157 12.67 -28.66 -7.87
N ASP A 158 11.51 -28.88 -8.52
CA ASP A 158 10.61 -27.82 -8.96
C ASP A 158 9.83 -27.20 -7.78
N ILE A 159 10.28 -26.02 -7.35
CA ILE A 159 9.71 -25.24 -6.25
C ILE A 159 9.51 -23.81 -6.72
N SER A 160 8.29 -23.30 -6.55
CA SER A 160 7.97 -21.92 -6.94
C SER A 160 8.79 -20.90 -6.16
N SER A 161 9.31 -19.90 -6.88
CA SER A 161 9.94 -18.71 -6.31
C SER A 161 9.01 -17.89 -5.41
N ASP A 162 7.68 -18.11 -5.48
CA ASP A 162 6.70 -17.45 -4.62
C ASP A 162 6.97 -17.73 -3.14
N LEU A 163 7.43 -18.94 -2.79
CA LEU A 163 7.68 -19.32 -1.39
C LEU A 163 8.88 -18.57 -0.80
N ASP A 164 9.96 -18.43 -1.59
CA ASP A 164 11.11 -17.62 -1.19
C ASP A 164 10.78 -16.13 -1.13
N GLU A 165 9.87 -15.65 -1.97
CA GLU A 165 9.42 -14.26 -1.89
C GLU A 165 8.58 -14.00 -0.64
N LEU A 166 7.65 -14.91 -0.30
CA LEU A 166 6.93 -14.89 0.97
C LEU A 166 7.89 -14.86 2.17
N GLY A 167 9.00 -15.60 2.12
CA GLY A 167 10.00 -15.61 3.19
C GLY A 167 10.77 -14.30 3.39
N ARG A 168 10.73 -13.35 2.44
CA ARG A 168 11.58 -12.14 2.47
C ARG A 168 10.88 -10.82 2.14
N THR A 169 9.58 -10.85 1.89
CA THR A 169 8.81 -9.67 1.50
C THR A 169 7.55 -9.56 2.37
N PRO A 170 7.46 -8.54 3.25
CA PRO A 170 6.38 -8.41 4.23
C PRO A 170 5.11 -7.85 3.58
N VAL A 171 4.44 -8.72 2.83
CA VAL A 171 3.12 -8.52 2.22
C VAL A 171 2.26 -9.71 2.65
N CYS A 172 1.04 -9.41 3.08
CA CYS A 172 0.02 -10.43 3.32
C CYS A 172 -0.67 -10.77 2.00
N VAL A 173 -0.55 -12.04 1.60
CA VAL A 173 -1.13 -12.58 0.38
C VAL A 173 -2.43 -13.31 0.74
N ILE A 174 -3.53 -12.83 0.16
CA ILE A 174 -4.85 -13.44 0.28
C ILE A 174 -5.06 -14.30 -0.95
N SER A 175 -5.25 -15.61 -0.73
CA SER A 175 -5.43 -16.57 -1.81
C SER A 175 -6.25 -17.76 -1.35
N SER A 176 -6.71 -18.61 -2.26
CA SER A 176 -7.40 -19.86 -1.92
C SER A 176 -6.42 -21.02 -1.66
N GLY A 177 -5.32 -20.70 -0.97
CA GLY A 177 -4.21 -21.60 -0.72
C GLY A 177 -3.20 -21.64 -1.88
N VAL A 178 -2.63 -22.82 -2.10
CA VAL A 178 -1.72 -23.10 -3.22
C VAL A 178 -2.54 -23.67 -4.38
N LYS A 179 -2.11 -23.48 -5.63
CA LYS A 179 -2.78 -24.11 -6.79
C LYS A 179 -2.89 -25.63 -6.58
N SER A 180 -4.03 -26.23 -6.91
CA SER A 180 -4.35 -27.65 -6.61
C SER A 180 -3.41 -28.68 -7.25
N ILE A 181 -2.65 -28.28 -8.27
CA ILE A 181 -1.64 -29.11 -8.95
C ILE A 181 -0.37 -29.33 -8.11
N LEU A 182 -0.26 -28.65 -6.98
CA LEU A 182 0.92 -28.62 -6.11
C LEU A 182 0.79 -29.61 -4.93
N ASP A 183 1.87 -29.75 -4.18
CA ASP A 183 1.96 -30.54 -2.95
C ASP A 183 1.70 -29.64 -1.74
N ILE A 184 0.50 -29.74 -1.15
CA ILE A 184 0.11 -28.90 -0.01
C ILE A 184 1.01 -29.18 1.21
N PRO A 185 1.17 -30.44 1.69
CA PRO A 185 2.03 -30.72 2.84
C PRO A 185 3.45 -30.16 2.68
N LYS A 186 4.13 -30.45 1.56
CA LYS A 186 5.51 -29.97 1.35
C LYS A 186 5.57 -28.44 1.24
N THR A 187 4.54 -27.80 0.69
CA THR A 187 4.50 -26.34 0.62
C THR A 187 4.37 -25.71 2.00
N LEU A 188 3.55 -26.27 2.89
CA LEU A 188 3.42 -25.78 4.26
C LEU A 188 4.72 -25.94 5.04
N GLU A 189 5.38 -27.10 4.95
CA GLU A 189 6.70 -27.35 5.57
C GLU A 189 7.78 -26.37 5.06
N TYR A 190 7.77 -26.09 3.76
CA TYR A 190 8.70 -25.12 3.18
C TYR A 190 8.42 -23.70 3.70
N LEU A 191 7.16 -23.30 3.80
CA LEU A 191 6.77 -21.98 4.31
C LEU A 191 7.11 -21.81 5.80
N GLU A 192 6.93 -22.85 6.60
CA GLU A 192 7.37 -22.90 8.00
C GLU A 192 8.89 -22.69 8.08
N THR A 193 9.66 -23.43 7.28
CA THR A 193 11.13 -23.29 7.20
C THR A 193 11.56 -21.86 6.83
N LYS A 194 10.75 -21.15 6.04
CA LYS A 194 11.02 -19.77 5.61
C LYS A 194 10.48 -18.71 6.58
N GLY A 195 9.90 -19.11 7.71
CA GLY A 195 9.32 -18.19 8.70
C GLY A 195 8.10 -17.44 8.17
N VAL A 196 7.34 -18.03 7.24
CA VAL A 196 6.12 -17.46 6.68
C VAL A 196 4.93 -17.92 7.52
N GLY A 197 4.20 -16.97 8.10
CA GLY A 197 2.96 -17.28 8.82
C GLY A 197 1.84 -17.67 7.86
N VAL A 198 1.32 -18.88 7.97
CA VAL A 198 0.20 -19.40 7.18
C VAL A 198 -1.03 -19.58 8.07
N TYR A 199 -2.14 -18.97 7.66
CA TYR A 199 -3.40 -18.97 8.41
C TYR A 199 -4.58 -19.25 7.47
N THR A 200 -5.65 -19.85 7.97
CA THR A 200 -6.89 -20.05 7.20
C THR A 200 -7.95 -19.08 7.69
N PHE A 201 -8.65 -18.41 6.76
CA PHE A 201 -9.81 -17.59 7.07
C PHE A 201 -11.07 -18.47 7.21
N GLY A 202 -11.72 -18.42 8.37
CA GLY A 202 -12.91 -19.19 8.71
C GLY A 202 -12.88 -19.76 10.13
N ASP A 203 -13.77 -20.71 10.41
CA ASP A 203 -13.92 -21.30 11.75
C ASP A 203 -12.85 -22.36 12.07
N THR A 204 -12.27 -22.97 11.03
CA THR A 204 -11.27 -24.03 11.12
C THR A 204 -9.95 -23.59 10.50
N ASN A 205 -8.85 -24.25 10.89
CA ASN A 205 -7.53 -24.05 10.30
C ASN A 205 -7.24 -25.07 9.18
N GLU A 206 -8.25 -25.77 8.67
CA GLU A 206 -8.05 -26.68 7.53
C GLU A 206 -7.56 -25.88 6.32
N PHE A 207 -6.53 -26.37 5.63
CA PHE A 207 -5.96 -25.65 4.50
C PHE A 207 -6.76 -25.93 3.22
N PRO A 208 -7.18 -24.92 2.45
CA PRO A 208 -7.96 -25.16 1.24
C PRO A 208 -7.11 -25.72 0.09
N ASN A 209 -7.74 -26.54 -0.76
CA ASN A 209 -7.14 -27.10 -1.97
C ASN A 209 -7.62 -26.38 -3.23
N PHE A 210 -7.55 -25.03 -3.21
CA PHE A 210 -7.88 -24.14 -4.32
C PHE A 210 -9.32 -24.25 -4.85
N PHE A 211 -9.63 -25.28 -5.63
CA PHE A 211 -10.96 -25.57 -6.17
C PHE A 211 -11.92 -26.20 -5.15
N THR A 212 -11.40 -26.64 -4.00
CA THR A 212 -12.16 -27.30 -2.92
C THR A 212 -11.76 -26.72 -1.56
N ARG A 213 -12.71 -26.68 -0.62
CA ARG A 213 -12.53 -26.16 0.74
C ARG A 213 -11.67 -27.06 1.59
N SER A 214 -11.88 -28.35 1.47
CA SER A 214 -11.11 -29.38 2.16
C SER A 214 -9.98 -29.90 1.27
N ASN A 215 -8.89 -30.32 1.89
CA ASN A 215 -7.82 -31.03 1.21
C ASN A 215 -7.82 -32.51 1.62
N GLU A 216 -7.48 -33.41 0.71
CA GLU A 216 -7.43 -34.85 1.01
C GLU A 216 -6.21 -35.24 1.87
N PHE A 217 -5.28 -34.32 2.09
CA PHE A 217 -4.03 -34.56 2.83
C PHE A 217 -4.19 -34.36 4.35
N GLY A 218 -5.33 -33.84 4.81
CA GLY A 218 -5.55 -33.47 6.22
C GLY A 218 -4.65 -32.31 6.67
N SER A 219 -4.09 -31.53 5.75
CA SER A 219 -3.19 -30.43 6.04
C SER A 219 -3.94 -29.25 6.67
N CYS A 220 -3.33 -28.67 7.71
CA CYS A 220 -3.85 -27.50 8.41
C CYS A 220 -2.83 -26.36 8.39
N SER A 221 -3.32 -25.13 8.38
CA SER A 221 -2.53 -23.93 8.65
C SER A 221 -2.24 -23.78 10.15
N CYS A 222 -1.41 -22.81 10.51
CA CYS A 222 -1.03 -22.56 11.91
C CYS A 222 -2.24 -22.28 12.80
N ALA A 223 -3.20 -21.49 12.32
CA ALA A 223 -4.41 -21.16 13.05
C ALA A 223 -5.52 -20.65 12.12
N ALA A 224 -6.75 -20.68 12.64
CA ALA A 224 -7.92 -20.09 12.01
C ALA A 224 -8.03 -18.60 12.35
N ILE A 225 -8.46 -17.79 11.39
CA ILE A 225 -8.75 -16.36 11.52
C ILE A 225 -10.23 -16.18 11.17
N ARG A 226 -11.04 -15.81 12.16
CA ARG A 226 -12.51 -15.88 12.04
C ARG A 226 -13.12 -14.60 11.49
N THR A 227 -12.46 -13.46 11.69
CA THR A 227 -13.02 -12.15 11.37
C THR A 227 -12.05 -11.27 10.59
N ILE A 228 -12.60 -10.30 9.85
CA ILE A 228 -11.82 -9.30 9.13
C ILE A 228 -10.95 -8.47 10.11
N ASP A 229 -11.45 -8.16 11.30
CA ASP A 229 -10.70 -7.40 12.31
C ASP A 229 -9.52 -8.19 12.87
N GLU A 230 -9.67 -9.51 13.07
CA GLU A 230 -8.55 -10.39 13.44
C GLU A 230 -7.48 -10.41 12.34
N ALA A 231 -7.90 -10.56 11.07
CA ALA A 231 -6.99 -10.53 9.95
C ALA A 231 -6.27 -9.16 9.83
N ALA A 232 -6.98 -8.05 10.03
CA ALA A 232 -6.38 -6.72 10.02
C ALA A 232 -5.36 -6.53 11.16
N ARG A 233 -5.65 -7.01 12.38
CA ARG A 233 -4.70 -7.00 13.50
C ARG A 233 -3.47 -7.87 13.22
N LEU A 234 -3.65 -9.03 12.59
CA LEU A 234 -2.56 -9.91 12.20
C LEU A 234 -1.61 -9.20 11.21
N VAL A 235 -2.16 -8.58 10.16
CA VAL A 235 -1.38 -7.83 9.16
C VAL A 235 -0.71 -6.61 9.79
N ARG A 236 -1.40 -5.90 10.69
CA ARG A 236 -0.84 -4.79 11.47
C ARG A 236 0.38 -5.23 12.28
N THR A 237 0.26 -6.36 12.98
CA THR A 237 1.33 -6.91 13.81
C THR A 237 2.54 -7.33 12.97
N MET A 238 2.33 -7.93 11.79
CA MET A 238 3.41 -8.23 10.83
C MET A 238 4.19 -6.96 10.45
N ILE A 239 3.48 -5.87 10.14
CA ILE A 239 4.10 -4.58 9.78
C ILE A 239 4.87 -3.99 10.96
N ASP A 240 4.27 -3.97 12.15
CA ASP A 240 4.84 -3.34 13.34
C ASP A 240 6.09 -4.10 13.87
N LEU A 241 6.08 -5.44 13.80
CA LEU A 241 7.22 -6.28 14.14
C LEU A 241 8.38 -6.21 13.13
N LYS A 242 8.13 -5.71 11.91
CA LYS A 242 9.11 -5.69 10.81
C LYS A 242 9.76 -7.05 10.57
N LEU A 243 8.97 -8.12 10.58
CA LEU A 243 9.43 -9.52 10.51
C LEU A 243 10.31 -9.82 9.28
N GLY A 244 10.17 -9.05 8.20
CA GLY A 244 10.89 -9.28 6.96
C GLY A 244 10.27 -10.38 6.10
N SER A 245 9.49 -11.29 6.68
CA SER A 245 8.64 -12.25 5.96
C SER A 245 7.20 -11.73 5.80
N GLY A 246 6.50 -12.28 4.81
CA GLY A 246 5.09 -12.05 4.55
C GLY A 246 4.18 -13.03 5.29
N LEU A 247 2.89 -12.94 4.97
CA LEU A 247 1.85 -13.84 5.49
C LEU A 247 1.06 -14.44 4.34
N LEU A 248 0.61 -15.68 4.52
CA LEU A 248 -0.39 -16.30 3.66
C LEU A 248 -1.69 -16.43 4.44
N LEU A 249 -2.72 -15.70 4.03
CA LEU A 249 -4.09 -15.90 4.50
C LEU A 249 -4.86 -16.71 3.46
N ALA A 250 -5.02 -18.00 3.72
CA ALA A 250 -5.73 -18.93 2.88
C ALA A 250 -7.26 -18.78 3.08
N VAL A 251 -7.99 -18.49 2.01
CA VAL A 251 -9.44 -18.28 2.02
C VAL A 251 -10.11 -19.42 1.25
N PRO A 252 -10.77 -20.37 1.94
CA PRO A 252 -11.50 -21.45 1.29
C PRO A 252 -12.59 -20.90 0.36
N ILE A 253 -12.80 -21.55 -0.79
CA ILE A 253 -13.92 -21.25 -1.68
C ILE A 253 -15.26 -21.46 -0.97
N ASP A 254 -16.34 -20.84 -1.44
CA ASP A 254 -17.67 -21.13 -0.89
C ASP A 254 -18.13 -22.55 -1.26
N LYS A 255 -18.98 -23.16 -0.43
CA LYS A 255 -19.32 -24.59 -0.55
C LYS A 255 -20.08 -24.86 -1.85
N GLU A 256 -21.01 -23.97 -2.17
CA GLU A 256 -21.79 -23.93 -3.40
C GLU A 256 -20.95 -23.70 -4.67
N ASP A 257 -19.71 -23.26 -4.51
CA ASP A 257 -18.81 -22.90 -5.59
C ASP A 257 -17.68 -23.92 -5.80
N GLU A 258 -17.61 -24.95 -4.96
CA GLU A 258 -16.65 -26.05 -5.10
C GLU A 258 -16.74 -26.72 -6.47
N LEU A 259 -15.59 -27.10 -7.01
CA LEU A 259 -15.54 -27.78 -8.28
C LEU A 259 -15.88 -29.26 -8.12
N GLU A 260 -17.13 -29.60 -8.38
CA GLU A 260 -17.57 -30.98 -8.57
C GLU A 260 -17.43 -31.41 -10.03
N VAL A 261 -16.77 -32.55 -10.26
CA VAL A 261 -16.70 -33.18 -11.58
C VAL A 261 -17.90 -34.14 -11.71
N GLY A 262 -18.51 -34.18 -12.90
CA GLY A 262 -19.75 -34.95 -13.11
C GLY A 262 -19.61 -36.42 -12.69
N GLY A 263 -20.69 -37.02 -12.18
CA GLY A 263 -20.68 -38.42 -11.73
C GLY A 263 -20.15 -38.68 -10.32
N GLY A 264 -19.88 -37.62 -9.53
CA GLY A 264 -19.36 -37.73 -8.16
C GLY A 264 -17.84 -37.94 -8.09
N GLU A 265 -17.13 -37.80 -9.21
CA GLU A 265 -15.67 -37.86 -9.25
C GLU A 265 -15.06 -36.63 -8.59
N LYS A 266 -14.02 -36.86 -7.77
CA LYS A 266 -13.26 -35.77 -7.14
C LYS A 266 -12.36 -35.10 -8.19
N ILE A 267 -12.32 -33.76 -8.18
CA ILE A 267 -11.39 -32.95 -8.98
C ILE A 267 -9.93 -33.42 -8.90
N GLU A 268 -9.57 -34.03 -7.78
CA GLU A 268 -8.26 -34.63 -7.57
C GLU A 268 -7.90 -35.73 -8.58
N SER A 269 -8.88 -36.54 -9.02
CA SER A 269 -8.65 -37.55 -10.06
C SER A 269 -8.22 -36.90 -11.39
N VAL A 270 -8.96 -35.85 -11.79
CA VAL A 270 -8.66 -35.03 -12.97
C VAL A 270 -7.29 -34.36 -12.86
N ILE A 271 -6.91 -33.88 -11.67
CA ILE A 271 -5.59 -33.29 -11.43
C ILE A 271 -4.48 -34.33 -11.60
N ARG A 272 -4.63 -35.53 -11.02
CA ARG A 272 -3.65 -36.62 -11.12
C ARG A 272 -3.48 -37.10 -12.56
N GLU A 273 -4.58 -37.25 -13.30
CA GLU A 273 -4.53 -37.60 -14.72
C GLU A 273 -3.82 -36.50 -15.54
N SER A 274 -4.16 -35.24 -15.32
CA SER A 274 -3.54 -34.10 -16.01
C SER A 274 -2.04 -34.00 -15.73
N LEU A 275 -1.61 -34.29 -14.50
CA LEU A 275 -0.18 -34.36 -14.13
C LEU A 275 0.51 -35.53 -14.81
N ALA A 276 -0.11 -36.71 -14.87
CA ALA A 276 0.43 -37.88 -15.58
C ALA A 276 0.62 -37.60 -17.08
N LEU A 277 -0.34 -36.91 -17.70
CA LEU A 277 -0.23 -36.47 -19.10
C LEU A 277 0.95 -35.50 -19.32
N ALA A 278 1.20 -34.59 -18.37
CA ALA A 278 2.34 -33.68 -18.43
C ALA A 278 3.67 -34.45 -18.38
N THR A 279 3.76 -35.45 -17.50
CA THR A 279 4.94 -36.33 -17.40
C THR A 279 5.14 -37.14 -18.67
N GLN A 280 4.08 -37.75 -19.23
CA GLN A 280 4.15 -38.50 -20.49
C GLN A 280 4.58 -37.62 -21.67
N GLY A 281 4.15 -36.35 -21.67
CA GLY A 281 4.54 -35.35 -22.67
C GLY A 281 5.93 -34.72 -22.45
N ASN A 282 6.69 -35.12 -21.42
CA ASN A 282 7.95 -34.50 -21.01
C ASN A 282 7.85 -32.97 -20.82
N ILE A 283 6.70 -32.48 -20.36
CA ILE A 283 6.51 -31.06 -20.04
C ILE A 283 7.21 -30.77 -18.72
N THR A 284 8.11 -29.77 -18.69
CA THR A 284 8.95 -29.46 -17.53
C THR A 284 9.02 -27.96 -17.24
N GLY A 285 9.38 -27.63 -15.99
CA GLY A 285 9.60 -26.25 -15.54
C GLY A 285 8.36 -25.36 -15.66
N ASN A 286 8.55 -24.13 -16.14
CA ASN A 286 7.49 -23.11 -16.17
C ASN A 286 6.30 -23.45 -17.09
N GLN A 287 6.42 -24.48 -17.94
CA GLN A 287 5.37 -24.95 -18.85
C GLN A 287 4.39 -25.94 -18.20
N VAL A 288 4.76 -26.56 -17.07
CA VAL A 288 3.92 -27.56 -16.39
C VAL A 288 2.60 -26.96 -15.95
N THR A 289 2.63 -25.82 -15.24
CA THR A 289 1.42 -25.19 -14.71
C THR A 289 0.41 -24.80 -15.80
N PRO A 290 0.80 -24.06 -16.88
CA PRO A 290 -0.12 -23.76 -17.98
C PRO A 290 -0.71 -25.01 -18.64
N PHE A 291 0.13 -26.04 -18.90
CA PHE A 291 -0.32 -27.29 -19.51
C PHE A 291 -1.38 -28.00 -18.66
N VAL A 292 -1.08 -28.24 -17.38
CA VAL A 292 -1.97 -28.97 -16.47
C VAL A 292 -3.29 -28.22 -16.26
N LEU A 293 -3.27 -26.89 -16.14
CA LEU A 293 -4.50 -26.09 -16.03
C LEU A 293 -5.33 -26.14 -17.32
N SER A 294 -4.69 -26.19 -18.49
CA SER A 294 -5.40 -26.34 -19.77
C SER A 294 -6.09 -27.70 -19.89
N GLU A 295 -5.47 -28.74 -19.36
CA GLU A 295 -6.02 -30.10 -19.36
C GLU A 295 -7.17 -30.25 -18.36
N ILE A 296 -7.02 -29.72 -17.15
CA ILE A 296 -8.12 -29.63 -16.17
C ILE A 296 -9.31 -28.87 -16.77
N ARG A 297 -9.06 -27.77 -17.48
CA ARG A 297 -10.12 -27.01 -18.17
C ARG A 297 -10.85 -27.87 -19.20
N ARG A 298 -10.11 -28.62 -20.01
CA ARG A 298 -10.65 -29.51 -21.05
C ARG A 298 -11.55 -30.58 -20.42
N GLN A 299 -11.07 -31.25 -19.36
CA GLN A 299 -11.79 -32.32 -18.69
C GLN A 299 -13.00 -31.82 -17.87
N THR A 300 -12.95 -30.60 -17.34
CA THR A 300 -14.03 -30.02 -16.52
C THR A 300 -15.06 -29.19 -17.31
N GLY A 301 -14.93 -29.10 -18.64
CA GLY A 301 -15.86 -28.34 -19.49
C GLY A 301 -15.94 -26.86 -19.12
N ASN A 302 -14.80 -26.23 -18.81
CA ASN A 302 -14.67 -24.84 -18.31
C ASN A 302 -15.19 -24.58 -16.88
N LYS A 303 -15.76 -25.55 -16.16
CA LYS A 303 -16.18 -25.34 -14.76
C LYS A 303 -15.04 -24.86 -13.86
N SER A 304 -13.82 -25.38 -14.09
CA SER A 304 -12.62 -24.92 -13.37
C SER A 304 -12.31 -23.43 -13.56
N ILE A 305 -12.63 -22.83 -14.71
CA ILE A 305 -12.47 -21.38 -14.92
C ILE A 305 -13.47 -20.62 -14.06
N ILE A 306 -14.74 -21.04 -14.08
CA ILE A 306 -15.81 -20.40 -13.31
C ILE A 306 -15.47 -20.45 -11.81
N THR A 307 -15.05 -21.60 -11.31
CA THR A 307 -14.57 -21.77 -9.93
C THR A 307 -13.37 -20.86 -9.64
N ASN A 308 -12.39 -20.79 -10.56
CA ASN A 308 -11.21 -19.92 -10.42
C ASN A 308 -11.58 -18.42 -10.37
N GLN A 309 -12.59 -18.00 -11.13
CA GLN A 309 -13.12 -16.63 -11.07
C GLN A 309 -13.78 -16.36 -9.71
N LYS A 310 -14.65 -17.27 -9.25
CA LYS A 310 -15.36 -17.10 -7.97
C LYS A 310 -14.41 -17.02 -6.78
N LEU A 311 -13.39 -17.88 -6.75
CA LEU A 311 -12.40 -17.86 -5.66
C LEU A 311 -11.59 -16.55 -5.66
N ILE A 312 -11.16 -16.03 -6.82
CA ILE A 312 -10.37 -14.78 -6.82
C ILE A 312 -11.24 -13.56 -6.49
N TYR A 313 -12.52 -13.56 -6.88
CA TYR A 313 -13.48 -12.54 -6.47
C TYR A 313 -13.67 -12.52 -4.95
N LYS A 314 -13.76 -13.70 -4.33
CA LYS A 314 -13.82 -13.81 -2.87
C LYS A 314 -12.54 -13.30 -2.21
N ASN A 315 -11.37 -13.70 -2.72
CA ASN A 315 -10.07 -13.26 -2.21
C ASN A 315 -9.91 -11.74 -2.29
N ALA A 316 -10.30 -11.14 -3.42
CA ALA A 316 -10.28 -9.69 -3.62
C ALA A 316 -11.20 -8.95 -2.64
N ARG A 317 -12.41 -9.49 -2.40
CA ARG A 317 -13.36 -8.94 -1.41
C ARG A 317 -12.77 -8.96 0.01
N ILE A 318 -12.26 -10.11 0.45
CA ILE A 318 -11.66 -10.27 1.78
C ILE A 318 -10.44 -9.36 1.93
N ALA A 319 -9.54 -9.33 0.95
CA ALA A 319 -8.37 -8.45 0.97
C ALA A 319 -8.76 -6.96 1.10
N SER A 320 -9.83 -6.54 0.43
CA SER A 320 -10.33 -5.16 0.48
C SER A 320 -10.93 -4.82 1.84
N GLN A 321 -11.72 -5.73 2.40
CA GLN A 321 -12.28 -5.56 3.75
C GLN A 321 -11.16 -5.48 4.80
N ILE A 322 -10.13 -6.31 4.69
CA ILE A 322 -8.93 -6.24 5.55
C ILE A 322 -8.20 -4.91 5.35
N ALA A 323 -8.04 -4.42 4.12
CA ALA A 323 -7.38 -3.16 3.85
C ALA A 323 -8.11 -1.98 4.49
N VAL A 324 -9.45 -1.94 4.38
CA VAL A 324 -10.30 -0.94 5.03
C VAL A 324 -10.16 -1.01 6.54
N ALA A 325 -10.30 -2.19 7.14
CA ALA A 325 -10.15 -2.38 8.59
C ALA A 325 -8.75 -1.96 9.08
N LEU A 326 -7.69 -2.30 8.34
CA LEU A 326 -6.31 -1.90 8.62
C LEU A 326 -6.12 -0.38 8.59
N SER A 327 -6.78 0.32 7.65
CA SER A 327 -6.75 1.78 7.55
C SER A 327 -7.52 2.44 8.69
N SER A 328 -8.70 1.91 9.06
CA SER A 328 -9.56 2.40 10.15
C SER A 328 -8.98 2.17 11.54
N THR A 329 -8.22 1.08 11.74
CA THR A 329 -7.56 0.76 13.02
C THR A 329 -6.41 1.72 13.35
N LYS A 330 -6.13 2.72 12.50
CA LYS A 330 -5.42 3.94 12.92
C LYS A 330 -6.35 4.83 13.77
N SER A 331 -6.82 4.29 14.88
CA SER A 331 -7.34 5.08 16.01
C SER A 331 -6.14 5.59 16.83
N ASN A 332 -5.95 6.90 16.81
CA ASN A 332 -5.30 7.70 17.86
C ASN A 332 -3.82 7.48 18.20
N SER A 333 -2.96 7.32 17.21
CA SER A 333 -1.66 7.97 17.33
C SER A 333 -1.43 8.83 16.08
N PRO A 334 -1.87 10.10 16.06
CA PRO A 334 -1.16 11.01 15.21
C PRO A 334 0.28 10.95 15.74
N SER A 335 1.24 10.70 14.86
CA SER A 335 2.57 11.29 15.09
C SER A 335 2.35 12.81 15.00
N SER A 336 1.69 13.39 16.00
CA SER A 336 1.39 14.80 16.10
C SER A 336 2.71 15.45 16.39
N LEU A 337 3.34 15.97 15.35
CA LEU A 337 4.43 16.89 15.55
C LEU A 337 3.82 18.11 16.25
N ILE A 338 4.09 18.22 17.55
CA ILE A 338 3.75 19.40 18.34
C ILE A 338 4.94 20.34 18.24
N ILE A 339 4.69 21.54 17.73
CA ILE A 339 5.66 22.62 17.73
C ILE A 339 5.30 23.50 18.92
N ILE A 340 6.26 23.70 19.81
CA ILE A 340 6.10 24.56 20.97
C ILE A 340 6.89 25.83 20.71
N GLY A 341 6.23 26.98 20.82
CA GLY A 341 6.89 28.27 20.74
C GLY A 341 5.94 29.39 20.33
N ALA A 342 6.55 30.54 20.02
CA ALA A 342 5.83 31.79 19.88
C ALA A 342 4.98 31.89 18.59
N ARG A 343 3.73 32.32 18.78
CA ARG A 343 2.84 32.90 17.77
C ARG A 343 2.49 34.32 18.17
N ASN A 344 2.81 35.27 17.30
CA ASN A 344 2.67 36.69 17.61
C ASN A 344 1.73 37.37 16.64
N ILE A 345 1.24 38.55 17.03
CA ILE A 345 0.53 39.45 16.12
C ILE A 345 1.57 40.38 15.50
N ASP A 346 1.72 40.31 14.18
CA ASP A 346 2.60 41.18 13.43
C ASP A 346 1.77 42.34 12.84
N LEU A 347 2.13 43.57 13.21
CA LEU A 347 1.54 44.80 12.69
C LEU A 347 2.55 45.49 11.78
N HIS A 348 2.21 45.59 10.50
CA HIS A 348 3.00 46.30 9.51
C HIS A 348 2.40 47.68 9.29
N ILE A 349 3.16 48.72 9.61
CA ILE A 349 2.79 50.12 9.39
C ILE A 349 3.64 50.64 8.25
N GLN A 350 3.00 50.96 7.13
CA GLN A 350 3.65 51.61 6.00
C GLN A 350 3.31 53.10 6.04
N LEU A 351 4.35 53.93 6.16
CA LEU A 351 4.23 55.38 6.23
C LEU A 351 4.12 55.98 4.84
N ASN A 352 3.01 56.64 4.50
CA ASN A 352 2.91 57.37 3.23
C ASN A 352 3.78 58.63 3.34
N ALA A 353 4.86 58.73 2.55
CA ALA A 353 5.77 59.89 2.54
C ALA A 353 5.05 61.19 2.11
N ASP A 354 5.49 62.42 2.40
CA ASP A 354 6.62 62.95 3.16
C ASP A 354 6.09 63.60 4.44
N PHE A 355 6.42 63.07 5.62
CA PHE A 355 5.98 63.68 6.88
C PHE A 355 7.08 63.58 7.94
N THR A 356 7.47 64.71 8.50
CA THR A 356 8.39 64.76 9.63
C THR A 356 7.58 64.62 10.92
N PRO A 357 7.73 63.52 11.70
CA PRO A 357 6.97 63.35 12.93
C PRO A 357 7.22 64.52 13.88
N HIS A 358 6.15 65.17 14.32
CA HIS A 358 6.20 66.16 15.40
C HIS A 358 5.63 65.55 16.67
N LYS A 359 6.05 66.05 17.83
CA LYS A 359 5.54 65.56 19.12
C LYS A 359 4.01 65.74 19.16
N GLY A 360 3.27 64.63 19.25
CA GLY A 360 1.81 64.62 19.31
C GLY A 360 1.08 64.57 17.96
N SER A 361 1.78 64.45 16.83
CA SER A 361 1.13 64.34 15.51
C SER A 361 0.59 62.92 15.23
N THR A 362 -0.61 62.82 14.65
CA THR A 362 -1.14 61.58 14.05
C THR A 362 -0.73 61.49 12.58
N ILE A 363 -0.08 60.40 12.18
CA ILE A 363 0.47 60.24 10.84
C ILE A 363 -0.45 59.34 10.01
N PRO A 364 -0.92 59.77 8.82
CA PRO A 364 -1.66 58.90 7.93
C PRO A 364 -0.76 57.74 7.48
N CYS A 365 -1.17 56.52 7.78
CA CYS A 365 -0.41 55.32 7.46
C CYS A 365 -1.35 54.19 7.05
N ARG A 366 -0.79 53.17 6.40
CA ARG A 366 -1.48 51.92 6.14
C ARG A 366 -1.03 50.88 7.16
N VAL A 367 -1.97 50.37 7.94
CA VAL A 367 -1.73 49.27 8.90
C VAL A 367 -2.21 47.96 8.30
N ARG A 368 -1.38 46.92 8.37
CA ARG A 368 -1.75 45.53 8.06
C ARG A 368 -1.44 44.66 9.26
N GLN A 369 -2.30 43.70 9.54
CA GLN A 369 -2.12 42.74 10.62
C GLN A 369 -1.98 41.33 10.05
N ASN A 370 -0.96 40.61 10.48
CA ASN A 370 -0.70 39.22 10.13
C ASN A 370 -0.32 38.41 11.38
N PHE A 371 -0.23 37.09 11.23
CA PHE A 371 0.35 36.22 12.24
C PHE A 371 1.83 35.97 11.94
N GLY A 372 2.65 36.10 12.98
CA GLY A 372 4.08 35.90 12.93
C GLY A 372 4.56 34.95 14.02
N GLY A 373 5.88 34.94 14.19
CA GLY A 373 6.57 34.05 15.13
C GLY A 373 7.21 32.85 14.44
N VAL A 374 8.39 32.46 14.93
CA VAL A 374 9.19 31.37 14.32
C VAL A 374 8.42 30.04 14.36
N ALA A 375 7.83 29.71 15.52
CA ALA A 375 7.08 28.49 15.69
C ALA A 375 5.83 28.46 14.80
N TYR A 376 5.13 29.60 14.69
CA TYR A 376 4.02 29.75 13.75
C TYR A 376 4.45 29.55 12.30
N ASN A 377 5.50 30.24 11.84
CA ASN A 377 5.98 30.14 10.46
C ASN A 377 6.43 28.72 10.10
N VAL A 378 7.13 28.04 11.01
CA VAL A 378 7.52 26.63 10.82
C VAL A 378 6.29 25.72 10.79
N THR A 379 5.33 25.92 11.70
CA THR A 379 4.07 25.15 11.73
C THR A 379 3.29 25.36 10.45
N HIS A 380 3.13 26.61 10.01
CA HIS A 380 2.39 26.97 8.82
C HIS A 380 3.05 26.41 7.56
N ALA A 381 4.37 26.54 7.41
CA ALA A 381 5.11 25.94 6.30
C ALA A 381 4.98 24.42 6.29
N LEU A 382 5.07 23.76 7.45
CA LEU A 382 4.92 22.30 7.54
C LEU A 382 3.48 21.85 7.28
N HIS A 383 2.49 22.64 7.69
CA HIS A 383 1.08 22.43 7.36
C HIS A 383 0.83 22.51 5.86
N LEU A 384 1.45 23.46 5.16
CA LEU A 384 1.38 23.59 3.70
C LEU A 384 2.14 22.48 2.95
N LEU A 385 3.24 21.98 3.52
CA LEU A 385 4.09 20.96 2.89
C LEU A 385 3.60 19.52 3.13
N LYS A 386 2.70 19.27 4.09
CA LYS A 386 2.28 17.92 4.49
C LYS A 386 0.82 17.81 4.94
N ASN A 387 0.13 16.73 4.54
CA ASN A 387 -1.18 16.29 5.06
C ASN A 387 -1.10 15.63 6.46
N HIS A 388 -0.22 16.07 7.37
CA HIS A 388 -0.15 15.55 8.74
C HIS A 388 -0.88 16.45 9.74
N SER A 389 -1.34 15.88 10.85
CA SER A 389 -1.91 16.58 12.01
C SER A 389 -0.84 17.26 12.86
N ILE A 390 -0.25 18.33 12.33
CA ILE A 390 0.69 19.21 13.05
C ILE A 390 -0.12 20.16 13.93
N ARG A 391 0.34 20.41 15.15
CA ARG A 391 -0.28 21.38 16.06
C ARG A 391 0.77 22.33 16.61
N LEU A 392 0.46 23.62 16.64
CA LEU A 392 1.23 24.61 17.38
C LEU A 392 0.69 24.71 18.81
N LEU A 393 1.57 24.65 19.80
CA LEU A 393 1.27 25.03 21.17
C LEU A 393 1.95 26.37 21.45
N THR A 394 1.15 27.40 21.72
CA THR A 394 1.60 28.77 22.00
C THR A 394 0.91 29.33 23.23
N VAL A 395 1.49 30.37 23.79
CA VAL A 395 0.90 31.19 24.84
C VAL A 395 0.28 32.44 24.23
N ALA A 396 -0.82 32.93 24.79
CA ALA A 396 -1.46 34.20 24.43
C ALA A 396 -1.93 34.94 25.68
N GLY A 397 -2.02 36.26 25.60
CA GLY A 397 -2.53 37.11 26.67
C GLY A 397 -4.00 37.48 26.44
N ARG A 398 -4.44 38.60 27.03
CA ARG A 398 -5.76 39.24 26.84
C ARG A 398 -5.95 39.72 25.40
N SER A 399 -6.17 38.81 24.46
CA SER A 399 -6.63 39.14 23.11
C SER A 399 -7.14 37.92 22.34
N ASN A 400 -8.42 37.95 21.96
CA ASN A 400 -9.03 36.95 21.07
C ASN A 400 -8.52 37.01 19.61
N LEU A 401 -7.57 37.89 19.30
CA LEU A 401 -7.10 38.13 17.94
C LEU A 401 -6.27 36.95 17.38
N LEU A 402 -5.61 36.15 18.22
CA LEU A 402 -4.87 34.96 17.76
C LEU A 402 -5.78 33.80 17.33
N ARG A 403 -7.06 33.81 17.73
CA ARG A 403 -8.05 32.79 17.33
C ARG A 403 -8.80 33.15 16.04
N LYS A 404 -8.83 34.43 15.65
CA LYS A 404 -9.58 34.90 14.47
C LYS A 404 -8.69 34.83 13.22
N HIS A 405 -9.17 34.23 12.13
CA HIS A 405 -8.57 34.29 10.78
C HIS A 405 -7.41 33.34 10.44
N ASP A 406 -7.31 32.14 11.01
CA ASP A 406 -6.24 31.21 10.61
C ASP A 406 -6.69 29.75 10.50
N SER A 407 -6.19 29.06 9.46
CA SER A 407 -6.39 27.64 9.19
C SER A 407 -5.37 26.74 9.89
N THR A 408 -4.31 27.32 10.48
CA THR A 408 -3.23 26.57 11.15
C THR A 408 -3.71 26.01 12.50
N PRO A 409 -3.71 24.68 12.70
CA PRO A 409 -4.19 24.07 13.95
C PRO A 409 -3.33 24.49 15.16
N THR A 410 -3.88 25.35 16.02
CA THR A 410 -3.16 25.94 17.16
C THR A 410 -3.89 25.70 18.48
N LEU A 411 -3.17 25.21 19.48
CA LEU A 411 -3.56 25.15 20.88
C LEU A 411 -2.97 26.37 21.59
N ILE A 412 -3.83 27.14 22.25
CA ILE A 412 -3.46 28.39 22.91
C ILE A 412 -3.64 28.22 24.42
N HIS A 413 -2.59 28.46 25.18
CA HIS A 413 -2.67 28.66 26.62
C HIS A 413 -2.82 30.16 26.89
N GLU A 414 -3.94 30.56 27.49
CA GLU A 414 -4.24 31.97 27.76
C GLU A 414 -3.80 32.36 29.17
N ILE A 415 -3.04 33.46 29.27
CA ILE A 415 -2.64 34.08 30.54
C ILE A 415 -3.51 35.32 30.72
N GLU A 416 -4.37 35.30 31.74
CA GLU A 416 -5.42 36.29 31.90
C GLU A 416 -4.89 37.70 32.19
N ASP A 417 -3.68 37.91 32.69
CA ASP A 417 -3.18 39.24 33.09
C ASP A 417 -2.12 39.84 32.16
N GLU A 418 -1.82 39.18 31.03
CA GLU A 418 -0.72 39.58 30.14
C GLU A 418 -1.20 40.07 28.78
N SER A 419 -0.37 40.85 28.09
CA SER A 419 -0.60 41.21 26.69
C SER A 419 -0.12 40.10 25.76
N THR A 420 -0.87 39.83 24.69
CA THR A 420 -0.40 38.91 23.64
C THR A 420 0.84 39.49 22.99
N ALA A 421 1.86 38.66 22.83
CA ALA A 421 3.08 39.05 22.16
C ALA A 421 2.81 39.65 20.78
N SER A 422 3.39 40.82 20.55
CA SER A 422 3.17 41.61 19.34
C SER A 422 4.47 42.15 18.80
N TYR A 423 4.55 42.24 17.48
CA TYR A 423 5.66 42.87 16.80
C TYR A 423 5.12 43.92 15.83
N ILE A 424 5.59 45.14 15.96
CA ILE A 424 5.22 46.26 15.11
C ILE A 424 6.42 46.64 14.26
N SER A 425 6.30 46.48 12.95
CA SER A 425 7.31 46.94 12.00
C SER A 425 6.86 48.22 11.31
N LEU A 426 7.73 49.22 11.29
CA LEU A 426 7.56 50.46 10.56
C LEU A 426 8.37 50.41 9.26
N LEU A 427 7.69 50.55 8.12
CA LEU A 427 8.28 50.46 6.79
C LEU A 427 8.22 51.81 6.09
N ASP A 428 9.28 52.14 5.36
CA ASP A 428 9.32 53.28 4.43
C ASP A 428 8.42 53.00 3.22
N SER A 429 7.56 53.96 2.82
CA SER A 429 6.67 53.72 1.66
C SER A 429 7.37 53.71 0.31
N LYS A 430 8.50 54.43 0.17
CA LYS A 430 9.24 54.55 -1.08
C LYS A 430 10.15 53.35 -1.28
N THR A 431 10.87 52.91 -0.24
CA THR A 431 11.86 51.82 -0.36
C THR A 431 11.33 50.47 0.12
N ASN A 432 10.23 50.42 0.89
CA ASN A 432 9.78 49.23 1.64
C ASN A 432 10.83 48.69 2.63
N GLU A 433 11.85 49.47 2.98
CA GLU A 433 12.84 49.07 3.98
C GLU A 433 12.29 49.26 5.39
N LEU A 434 12.77 48.42 6.31
CA LEU A 434 12.45 48.50 7.73
C LEU A 434 13.12 49.72 8.34
N ILE A 435 12.32 50.67 8.81
CA ILE A 435 12.78 51.84 9.56
C ILE A 435 13.07 51.42 10.99
N CYS A 436 12.09 50.80 11.66
CA CYS A 436 12.23 50.31 13.03
C CYS A 436 11.22 49.20 13.34
N GLY A 437 11.55 48.40 14.36
CA GLY A 437 10.69 47.34 14.88
C GLY A 437 10.53 47.47 16.39
N PHE A 438 9.31 47.26 16.89
CA PHE A 438 8.99 47.22 18.31
C PHE A 438 8.41 45.85 18.63
N GLY A 439 8.99 45.15 19.59
CA GLY A 439 8.51 43.85 20.04
C GLY A 439 8.08 43.92 21.50
N ASP A 440 6.85 43.53 21.77
CA ASP A 440 6.38 43.16 23.10
C ASP A 440 6.36 41.62 23.18
N MET A 441 7.26 41.05 23.98
CA MET A 441 7.49 39.61 24.08
C MET A 441 7.45 39.11 25.53
N GLU A 442 7.05 39.96 26.48
CA GLU A 442 7.15 39.69 27.92
C GLU A 442 6.44 38.39 28.33
N ILE A 443 5.33 38.07 27.66
CA ILE A 443 4.54 36.87 27.91
C ILE A 443 5.32 35.55 27.69
N TYR A 444 6.42 35.55 26.93
CA TYR A 444 7.25 34.36 26.72
C TYR A 444 8.41 34.20 27.70
N GLU A 445 8.61 35.18 28.59
CA GLU A 445 9.64 35.12 29.63
C GLU A 445 9.13 34.45 30.91
N ARG A 446 7.86 34.04 30.94
CA ARG A 446 7.18 33.31 32.02
C ARG A 446 6.92 31.86 31.62
#